data_AF-A0A143G9S1-F1
#
_entry.id   AF-A0A143G9S1-F1
#
_cell.length_a   1.000
_cell.length_b   1.000
_cell.length_c   1.000
_cell.angle_alpha   90.00
_cell.angle_beta   90.00
_cell.angle_gamma   90.00
#
_symmetry.space_group_name_H-M   'P 1'
#
loop_
_entity.id
_entity.type
_entity.pdbx_description
1 polymer ?
#
loop_
_entity_poly.entity_id
_entity_poly.type
_entity_poly.pdbx_seq_one_letter_code
_entity_poly.pdbx_strand_id
1 'polypeptide(L)'
;MNSQVILNNDSHNKINYKYIGNVANALYILSQNALSQKMKAIEMTNDLEIGDIPDSEIDVHQQRIKSILKEQQFFHAERQVIIRHLINSKQAKLLGYVEVKNINYGLVKIDCHKFYCIITKKLIHKFKLKKLSDKFEKFDVKSDDELKTIMTLSEAKRVFNLFHNLILQKNQQKLTGSQAKVKQSIATIVLSNTVSEKGSIIVVKKKPKKI
;
A
#
# COMPACT_ATOMS: atom_id res chain seq x y z
N MET A 1 -17.43 -28.03 47.00
CA MET A 1 -17.42 -27.90 45.52
C MET A 1 -17.14 -26.44 45.20
N ASN A 2 -15.86 -26.09 45.04
CA ASN A 2 -15.42 -24.72 44.72
C ASN A 2 -15.09 -24.67 43.24
N SER A 3 -16.04 -24.23 42.42
CA SER A 3 -15.77 -23.87 41.03
C SER A 3 -15.17 -22.47 41.02
N GLN A 4 -13.84 -22.42 40.94
CA GLN A 4 -13.13 -21.20 40.58
C GLN A 4 -13.60 -20.75 39.20
N VAL A 5 -14.28 -19.61 39.18
CA VAL A 5 -14.51 -18.83 37.96
C VAL A 5 -13.14 -18.33 37.52
N ILE A 6 -12.58 -18.96 36.48
CA ILE A 6 -11.42 -18.44 35.78
C ILE A 6 -11.90 -17.18 35.05
N LEU A 7 -11.71 -16.03 35.69
CA LEU A 7 -11.82 -14.71 35.06
C LEU A 7 -10.65 -14.59 34.08
N ASN A 8 -10.87 -14.95 32.81
CA ASN A 8 -10.00 -14.60 31.71
C ASN A 8 -10.06 -13.09 31.47
N ASN A 9 -9.34 -12.34 32.29
CA ASN A 9 -9.23 -10.88 32.25
C ASN A 9 -8.08 -10.42 31.34
N ASP A 10 -7.99 -10.94 30.12
CA ASP A 10 -6.97 -10.52 29.14
C ASP A 10 -7.54 -10.43 27.71
N SER A 11 -8.71 -9.81 27.56
CA SER A 11 -9.18 -9.32 26.27
C SER A 11 -8.70 -7.88 26.04
N HIS A 12 -7.39 -7.67 26.04
CA HIS A 12 -6.83 -6.52 25.32
C HIS A 12 -7.32 -6.62 23.87
N ASN A 13 -8.22 -5.72 23.48
CA ASN A 13 -8.70 -5.52 22.12
C ASN A 13 -7.51 -5.35 21.16
N LYS A 14 -6.92 -6.46 20.71
CA LYS A 14 -5.82 -6.44 19.74
C LYS A 14 -6.39 -5.92 18.43
N ILE A 15 -6.17 -4.63 18.17
CA ILE A 15 -6.47 -3.98 16.90
C ILE A 15 -5.97 -4.88 15.77
N ASN A 16 -6.91 -5.39 14.98
CA ASN A 16 -6.68 -6.40 13.96
C ASN A 16 -6.80 -5.79 12.57
N TYR A 17 -5.77 -5.96 11.73
CA TYR A 17 -5.75 -5.47 10.35
C TYR A 17 -6.76 -6.16 9.43
N LYS A 18 -7.37 -7.28 9.86
CA LYS A 18 -8.46 -7.94 9.12
C LYS A 18 -9.73 -7.11 9.08
N TYR A 19 -9.93 -6.20 10.03
CA TYR A 19 -11.05 -5.28 10.05
C TYR A 19 -10.73 -4.02 9.24
N ILE A 20 -11.56 -3.72 8.22
CA ILE A 20 -11.31 -2.62 7.29
C ILE A 20 -11.29 -1.25 7.99
N GLY A 21 -12.09 -1.06 9.05
CA GLY A 21 -12.08 0.19 9.82
C GLY A 21 -10.74 0.46 10.50
N ASN A 22 -10.05 -0.59 10.97
CA ASN A 22 -8.70 -0.44 11.55
C ASN A 22 -7.68 -0.04 10.49
N VAL A 23 -7.78 -0.60 9.29
CA VAL A 23 -6.93 -0.22 8.15
C VAL A 23 -7.23 1.22 7.72
N ALA A 24 -8.50 1.62 7.67
CA ALA A 24 -8.92 2.97 7.34
C ALA A 24 -8.40 4.00 8.37
N ASN A 25 -8.53 3.69 9.66
CA ASN A 25 -7.99 4.50 10.75
C ASN A 25 -6.46 4.62 10.67
N ALA A 26 -5.75 3.50 10.44
CA ALA A 26 -4.31 3.52 10.28
C ALA A 26 -3.87 4.38 9.08
N LEU A 27 -4.54 4.25 7.93
CA LEU A 27 -4.29 5.08 6.75
C LEU A 27 -4.56 6.56 7.02
N TYR A 28 -5.61 6.89 7.77
CA TYR A 28 -5.96 8.25 8.15
C TYR A 28 -4.88 8.87 9.05
N ILE A 29 -4.53 8.19 10.15
CA ILE A 29 -3.52 8.65 11.10
C ILE A 29 -2.17 8.85 10.43
N LEU A 30 -1.72 7.89 9.62
CA LEU A 30 -0.45 8.01 8.91
C LEU A 30 -0.49 9.10 7.85
N SER A 31 -1.63 9.34 7.20
CA SER A 31 -1.77 10.46 6.25
C SER A 31 -1.76 11.82 6.94
N GLN A 32 -2.35 11.93 8.13
CA GLN A 32 -2.31 13.14 8.96
C GLN A 32 -0.89 13.42 9.46
N ASN A 33 -0.21 12.41 10.00
CA ASN A 33 1.20 12.53 10.37
C ASN A 33 2.09 12.91 9.17
N ALA A 34 1.87 12.27 8.02
CA ALA A 34 2.59 12.60 6.80
C ALA A 34 2.37 14.06 6.37
N LEU A 35 1.13 14.54 6.43
CA LEU A 35 0.82 15.93 6.11
C LEU A 35 1.50 16.91 7.09
N SER A 36 1.47 16.64 8.39
CA SER A 36 2.16 17.42 9.42
C SER A 36 3.66 17.50 9.17
N GLN A 37 4.33 16.37 8.88
CA GLN A 37 5.76 16.36 8.55
C GLN A 37 6.06 17.14 7.27
N LYS A 38 5.18 17.08 6.27
CA LYS A 38 5.34 17.85 5.04
C LYS A 38 5.24 19.36 5.31
N MET A 39 4.32 19.80 6.16
CA MET A 39 4.22 21.21 6.55
C MET A 39 5.48 21.68 7.27
N LYS A 40 6.00 20.89 8.21
CA LYS A 40 7.28 21.15 8.87
C LYS A 40 8.44 21.27 7.88
N ALA A 41 8.52 20.39 6.89
CA ALA A 41 9.57 20.48 5.86
C ALA A 41 9.45 21.75 5.00
N ILE A 42 8.23 22.23 4.74
CA ILE A 42 8.01 23.50 4.02
C ILE A 42 8.47 24.66 4.89
N GLU A 43 8.10 24.69 6.17
CA GLU A 43 8.56 25.71 7.13
C GLU A 43 10.09 25.75 7.19
N MET A 44 10.75 24.61 7.42
CA MET A 44 12.21 24.53 7.43
C MET A 44 12.86 24.97 6.11
N THR A 45 12.17 24.80 4.98
CA THR A 45 12.66 25.26 3.68
C THR A 45 12.58 26.79 3.59
N ASN A 46 11.49 27.37 4.07
CA ASN A 46 11.33 28.82 4.11
C ASN A 46 12.37 29.47 5.04
N ASP A 47 12.63 28.88 6.20
CA ASP A 47 13.64 29.40 7.15
C ASP A 47 15.04 29.45 6.51
N LEU A 48 15.38 28.44 5.70
CA LEU A 48 16.62 28.41 4.92
C LEU A 48 16.64 29.46 3.80
N GLU A 49 15.52 29.70 3.14
CA GLU A 49 15.41 30.69 2.04
C GLU A 49 15.51 32.13 2.55
N ILE A 50 15.01 32.40 3.76
CA ILE A 50 15.01 33.73 4.38
C ILE A 50 16.36 34.02 5.09
N GLY A 51 17.17 32.99 5.34
CA GLY A 51 18.46 33.12 6.02
C GLY A 51 18.36 33.18 7.54
N ASP A 52 17.26 32.67 8.11
CA ASP A 52 17.01 32.63 9.55
C ASP A 52 17.74 31.46 10.25
N ILE A 53 18.53 30.69 9.51
CA ILE A 53 19.30 29.53 10.01
C ILE A 53 20.81 29.85 10.00
N PRO A 54 21.54 29.63 11.11
CA PRO A 54 22.99 29.79 11.13
C PRO A 54 23.70 28.88 10.12
N ASP A 55 24.79 29.35 9.51
CA ASP A 55 25.56 28.58 8.51
C ASP A 55 25.98 27.18 9.00
N SER A 56 26.27 27.04 10.30
CA SER A 56 26.62 25.75 10.93
C SER A 56 25.48 24.74 10.97
N GLU A 57 24.23 25.18 10.81
CA GLU A 57 23.03 24.34 10.91
C GLU A 57 22.36 24.09 9.55
N ILE A 58 22.76 24.81 8.49
CA ILE A 58 22.20 24.68 7.14
C ILE A 58 22.22 23.23 6.66
N ASP A 59 23.36 22.55 6.77
CA ASP A 59 23.50 21.16 6.33
C ASP A 59 22.56 20.21 7.09
N VAL A 60 22.39 20.43 8.39
CA VAL A 60 21.50 19.63 9.25
C VAL A 60 20.04 19.83 8.82
N HIS A 61 19.62 21.08 8.58
CA HIS A 61 18.28 21.40 8.11
C HIS A 61 18.02 20.79 6.72
N GLN A 62 18.95 20.93 5.78
CA GLN A 62 18.84 20.34 4.45
C GLN A 62 18.75 18.81 4.49
N GLN A 63 19.56 18.15 5.32
CA GLN A 63 19.49 16.70 5.51
C GLN A 63 18.15 16.28 6.10
N ARG A 64 17.61 17.05 7.06
CA ARG A 64 16.31 16.77 7.67
C ARG A 64 15.17 16.90 6.66
N ILE A 65 15.16 17.96 5.85
CA ILE A 65 14.18 18.16 4.77
C ILE A 65 14.24 16.98 3.79
N LYS A 66 15.44 16.60 3.33
CA LYS A 66 15.64 15.45 2.43
C LYS A 66 15.11 14.15 3.03
N SER A 67 15.36 13.91 4.32
CA SER A 67 14.86 12.74 5.05
C SER A 67 13.33 12.71 5.08
N ILE A 68 12.68 13.83 5.42
CA ILE A 68 11.22 13.93 5.44
C ILE A 68 10.63 13.66 4.06
N LEU A 69 11.15 14.31 3.01
CA LEU A 69 10.65 14.13 1.64
C LEU A 69 10.79 12.68 1.16
N LYS A 70 11.88 12.02 1.51
CA LYS A 70 12.11 10.60 1.21
C LYS A 70 11.10 9.70 1.93
N GLU A 71 10.85 9.92 3.22
CA GLU A 71 9.82 9.19 3.97
C GLU A 71 8.42 9.39 3.39
N GLN A 72 8.07 10.62 2.99
CA GLN A 72 6.81 10.93 2.31
C GLN A 72 6.65 10.11 1.02
N GLN A 73 7.71 10.05 0.20
CA GLN A 73 7.68 9.32 -1.06
C GLN A 73 7.43 7.82 -0.84
N PHE A 74 8.12 7.20 0.12
CA PHE A 74 7.91 5.80 0.47
C PHE A 74 6.50 5.55 0.98
N PHE A 75 6.05 6.34 1.96
CA PHE A 75 4.70 6.22 2.49
C PHE A 75 3.63 6.37 1.41
N HIS A 76 3.78 7.34 0.51
CA HIS A 76 2.87 7.51 -0.62
C HIS A 76 2.85 6.27 -1.52
N ALA A 77 4.00 5.71 -1.88
CA ALA A 77 4.06 4.49 -2.70
C ALA A 77 3.32 3.32 -2.05
N GLU A 78 3.59 3.03 -0.78
CA GLU A 78 2.95 1.94 -0.01
C GLU A 78 1.45 2.17 0.15
N ARG A 79 1.05 3.42 0.46
CA ARG A 79 -0.36 3.82 0.55
C ARG A 79 -1.09 3.57 -0.77
N GLN A 80 -0.47 3.88 -1.92
CA GLN A 80 -1.08 3.63 -3.23
C GLN A 80 -1.31 2.13 -3.47
N VAL A 81 -0.38 1.26 -3.05
CA VAL A 81 -0.53 -0.20 -3.14
C VAL A 81 -1.75 -0.66 -2.34
N ILE A 82 -1.88 -0.19 -1.10
CA ILE A 82 -3.02 -0.52 -0.23
C ILE A 82 -4.33 -0.05 -0.85
N ILE A 83 -4.44 1.22 -1.20
CA ILE A 83 -5.69 1.80 -1.73
C ILE A 83 -6.10 1.10 -3.03
N ARG A 84 -5.15 0.82 -3.94
CA ARG A 84 -5.43 0.09 -5.19
C ARG A 84 -5.91 -1.32 -4.92
N HIS A 85 -5.33 -2.01 -3.95
CA HIS A 85 -5.82 -3.33 -3.54
C HIS A 85 -7.27 -3.26 -3.07
N LEU A 86 -7.58 -2.29 -2.20
CA LEU A 86 -8.92 -2.11 -1.63
C LEU A 86 -9.98 -1.75 -2.69
N ILE A 87 -9.62 -0.93 -3.68
CA ILE A 87 -10.49 -0.62 -4.83
C ILE A 87 -10.79 -1.91 -5.61
N ASN A 88 -9.75 -2.69 -5.92
CA ASN A 88 -9.88 -3.91 -6.71
C ASN A 88 -10.61 -5.04 -5.97
N SER A 89 -10.52 -5.08 -4.64
CA SER A 89 -11.26 -6.02 -3.78
C SER A 89 -12.68 -5.55 -3.44
N LYS A 90 -13.12 -4.41 -3.99
CA LYS A 90 -14.43 -3.77 -3.69
C LYS A 90 -14.62 -3.40 -2.22
N GLN A 91 -13.53 -3.23 -1.47
CA GLN A 91 -13.53 -2.78 -0.08
C GLN A 91 -13.39 -1.25 0.04
N ALA A 92 -13.15 -0.57 -1.08
CA ALA A 92 -13.13 0.89 -1.19
C ALA A 92 -14.01 1.35 -2.35
N LYS A 93 -14.61 2.53 -2.21
CA LYS A 93 -15.46 3.15 -3.23
C LYS A 93 -14.77 4.37 -3.84
N LEU A 94 -14.62 4.38 -5.16
CA LEU A 94 -14.24 5.58 -5.90
C LEU A 94 -15.46 6.49 -6.05
N LEU A 95 -15.34 7.74 -5.59
CA LEU A 95 -16.43 8.72 -5.62
C LEU A 95 -16.36 9.64 -6.85
N GLY A 96 -15.15 9.87 -7.37
CA GLY A 96 -14.88 10.75 -8.49
C GLY A 96 -13.37 10.97 -8.61
N TYR A 97 -12.95 11.95 -9.41
CA TYR A 97 -11.54 12.31 -9.53
C TYR A 97 -11.31 13.81 -9.66
N VAL A 98 -10.12 14.25 -9.26
CA VAL A 98 -9.59 15.60 -9.42
C VAL A 98 -8.37 15.51 -10.34
N GLU A 99 -8.18 16.50 -11.20
CA GLU A 99 -7.01 16.57 -12.08
C GLU A 99 -6.12 17.72 -11.65
N VAL A 100 -4.87 17.41 -11.27
CA VAL A 100 -3.90 18.41 -10.83
C VAL A 100 -2.59 18.17 -11.58
N LYS A 101 -2.08 19.19 -12.28
CA LYS A 101 -0.84 19.11 -13.07
C LYS A 101 -0.82 17.89 -14.02
N ASN A 102 -1.93 17.64 -14.74
CA ASN A 102 -2.11 16.50 -15.65
C ASN A 102 -2.06 15.11 -14.99
N ILE A 103 -2.13 15.04 -13.65
CA ILE A 103 -2.21 13.79 -12.89
C ILE A 103 -3.64 13.64 -12.35
N ASN A 104 -4.19 12.44 -12.53
CA ASN A 104 -5.54 12.10 -12.07
C ASN A 104 -5.50 11.52 -10.65
N TYR A 105 -6.19 12.20 -9.73
CA TYR A 105 -6.34 11.78 -8.34
C TYR A 105 -7.78 11.36 -8.07
N GLY A 106 -8.01 10.07 -7.85
CA GLY A 106 -9.31 9.53 -7.44
C GLY A 106 -9.59 9.86 -5.98
N LEU A 107 -10.79 10.35 -5.70
CA LEU A 107 -11.32 10.46 -4.34
C LEU A 107 -11.88 9.09 -3.94
N VAL A 108 -11.26 8.46 -2.96
CA VAL A 108 -11.56 7.10 -2.51
C VAL A 108 -12.11 7.14 -1.10
N LYS A 109 -13.29 6.56 -0.88
CA LYS A 109 -13.87 6.32 0.44
C LYS A 109 -13.50 4.92 0.92
N ILE A 110 -12.87 4.85 2.09
CA ILE A 110 -12.55 3.61 2.80
C ILE A 110 -13.16 3.76 4.19
N ASP A 111 -14.16 2.95 4.48
CA ASP A 111 -14.97 3.08 5.70
C ASP A 111 -15.52 4.52 5.86
N CYS A 112 -15.25 5.20 6.96
CA CYS A 112 -15.67 6.59 7.19
C CYS A 112 -14.71 7.65 6.60
N HIS A 113 -13.51 7.24 6.14
CA HIS A 113 -12.46 8.16 5.71
C HIS A 113 -12.39 8.35 4.19
N LYS A 114 -11.94 9.52 3.74
CA LYS A 114 -11.71 9.84 2.33
C LYS A 114 -10.23 10.10 2.06
N PHE A 115 -9.73 9.59 0.94
CA PHE A 115 -8.33 9.70 0.55
C PHE A 115 -8.20 10.05 -0.93
N TYR A 116 -7.16 10.80 -1.28
CA TYR A 116 -6.72 10.95 -2.67
C TYR A 116 -5.66 9.91 -3.04
N CYS A 117 -5.89 9.26 -4.18
CA CYS A 117 -5.07 8.19 -4.73
C CYS A 117 -4.81 8.45 -6.22
N ILE A 118 -3.61 8.15 -6.72
CA ILE A 118 -3.31 8.35 -8.15
C ILE A 118 -3.96 7.22 -8.93
N ILE A 119 -4.84 7.57 -9.87
CA ILE A 119 -5.58 6.63 -10.70
C ILE A 119 -5.25 6.80 -12.18
N THR A 120 -5.46 5.74 -12.95
CA THR A 120 -5.24 5.75 -14.40
C THR A 120 -6.54 6.13 -15.13
N LYS A 121 -6.42 6.64 -16.37
CA LYS A 121 -7.58 6.85 -17.27
C LYS A 121 -8.43 5.58 -17.43
N LYS A 122 -7.79 4.40 -17.44
CA LYS A 122 -8.49 3.10 -17.46
C LYS A 122 -9.44 2.93 -16.28
N LEU A 123 -9.04 3.32 -15.07
CA LEU A 123 -9.91 3.27 -13.89
C LEU A 123 -11.05 4.29 -14.01
N ILE A 124 -10.77 5.50 -14.49
CA ILE A 124 -11.80 6.54 -14.72
C ILE A 124 -12.89 6.00 -15.64
N HIS A 125 -12.52 5.42 -16.79
CA HIS A 125 -13.49 4.84 -17.73
C HIS A 125 -14.21 3.62 -17.16
N LYS A 126 -13.48 2.69 -16.54
CA LYS A 126 -14.05 1.46 -15.95
C LYS A 126 -15.13 1.76 -14.92
N PHE A 127 -14.89 2.76 -14.06
CA PHE A 127 -15.81 3.13 -13.00
C PHE A 127 -16.73 4.31 -13.37
N LYS A 128 -16.66 4.79 -14.63
CA LYS A 128 -17.42 5.96 -15.12
C LYS A 128 -17.33 7.16 -14.18
N LEU A 129 -16.12 7.46 -13.69
CA LEU A 129 -15.90 8.50 -12.69
C LEU A 129 -16.13 9.90 -13.30
N LYS A 130 -16.83 10.75 -12.54
CA LYS A 130 -16.98 12.17 -12.88
C LYS A 130 -15.79 12.96 -12.33
N LYS A 131 -15.39 13.99 -13.10
CA LYS A 131 -14.45 15.00 -12.62
C LYS A 131 -15.15 15.85 -11.57
N LEU A 132 -14.52 16.01 -10.41
CA LEU A 132 -15.05 16.74 -9.27
C LEU A 132 -14.57 18.19 -9.25
N SER A 133 -13.28 18.40 -9.54
CA SER A 133 -12.61 19.69 -9.47
C SER A 133 -11.25 19.64 -10.17
N ASP A 134 -10.61 20.79 -10.33
CA ASP A 134 -9.21 20.97 -10.73
C ASP A 134 -8.29 21.23 -9.52
N LYS A 135 -8.83 21.20 -8.30
CA LYS A 135 -8.10 21.44 -7.05
C LYS A 135 -8.48 20.41 -6.00
N PHE A 136 -7.54 20.11 -5.11
CA PHE A 136 -7.81 19.29 -3.93
C PHE A 136 -8.73 20.02 -2.96
N GLU A 137 -9.63 19.28 -2.31
CA GLU A 137 -10.28 19.75 -1.10
C GLU A 137 -9.23 19.98 -0.01
N LYS A 138 -9.38 21.07 0.76
CA LYS A 138 -8.52 21.31 1.93
C LYS A 138 -8.82 20.22 2.97
N PHE A 139 -7.77 19.63 3.52
CA PHE A 139 -7.87 18.76 4.69
C PHE A 139 -7.32 19.52 5.88
N ASP A 140 -8.13 19.61 6.93
CA ASP A 140 -7.67 20.12 8.20
C ASP A 140 -6.73 19.11 8.86
N VAL A 141 -5.58 19.61 9.32
CA VAL A 141 -4.60 18.82 10.07
C VAL A 141 -5.07 18.75 11.51
N LYS A 142 -5.28 17.53 12.00
CA LYS A 142 -5.67 17.31 13.40
C LYS A 142 -4.45 17.33 14.32
N SER A 143 -4.67 17.75 15.56
CA SER A 143 -3.67 17.66 16.63
C SER A 143 -3.38 16.21 17.02
N ASP A 144 -2.20 15.97 17.60
CA ASP A 144 -1.80 14.62 18.03
C ASP A 144 -2.77 14.03 19.06
N ASP A 145 -3.35 14.85 19.94
CA ASP A 145 -4.30 14.39 20.94
C ASP A 145 -5.65 13.99 20.33
N GLU A 146 -6.14 14.74 19.34
CA GLU A 146 -7.31 14.32 18.56
C GLU A 146 -7.06 13.02 17.80
N LEU A 147 -5.85 12.83 17.25
CA LEU A 147 -5.49 11.60 16.54
C LEU A 147 -5.41 10.39 17.49
N LYS A 148 -4.90 10.56 18.71
CA LYS A 148 -4.83 9.49 19.73
C LYS A 148 -6.21 8.95 20.10
N THR A 149 -7.28 9.75 20.00
CA THR A 149 -8.65 9.26 20.24
C THR A 149 -9.11 8.21 19.23
N ILE A 150 -8.48 8.18 18.04
CA ILE A 150 -8.79 7.24 16.96
C ILE A 150 -7.89 6.00 17.05
N MET A 151 -6.57 6.21 17.05
CA MET A 151 -5.56 5.16 17.10
C MET A 151 -4.19 5.80 17.36
N THR A 152 -3.33 5.18 18.17
CA THR A 152 -1.97 5.70 18.36
C THR A 152 -1.13 5.56 17.10
N LEU A 153 -0.12 6.43 16.93
CA LEU A 153 0.78 6.37 15.78
C LEU A 153 1.51 5.01 15.67
N SER A 154 1.87 4.42 16.82
CA SER A 154 2.54 3.11 16.88
C SER A 154 1.62 1.99 16.35
N GLU A 155 0.36 1.97 16.78
CA GLU A 155 -0.62 1.00 16.31
C GLU A 155 -0.95 1.20 14.83
N ALA A 156 -1.08 2.45 14.39
CA ALA A 156 -1.32 2.78 12.99
C ALA A 156 -0.19 2.23 12.10
N LYS A 157 1.08 2.43 12.48
CA LYS A 157 2.23 1.85 11.79
C LYS A 157 2.17 0.32 11.76
N ARG A 158 1.85 -0.31 12.90
CA ARG A 158 1.74 -1.77 13.01
C ARG A 158 0.67 -2.33 12.07
N VAL A 159 -0.54 -1.77 12.10
CA VAL A 159 -1.67 -2.20 11.26
C VAL A 159 -1.36 -1.99 9.78
N PHE A 160 -0.82 -0.82 9.43
CA PHE A 160 -0.43 -0.50 8.05
C PHE A 160 0.59 -1.50 7.50
N ASN A 161 1.67 -1.75 8.24
CA ASN A 161 2.74 -2.65 7.81
C ASN A 161 2.25 -4.09 7.65
N LEU A 162 1.45 -4.60 8.60
CA LEU A 162 0.87 -5.94 8.51
C LEU A 162 -0.04 -6.08 7.29
N PHE A 163 -0.89 -5.08 7.02
CA PHE A 163 -1.79 -5.11 5.87
C PHE A 163 -1.04 -4.95 4.54
N HIS A 164 -0.04 -4.06 4.49
CA HIS A 164 0.82 -3.88 3.33
C HIS A 164 1.55 -5.19 2.97
N ASN A 165 2.18 -5.84 3.94
CA ASN A 165 2.87 -7.11 3.75
C ASN A 165 1.94 -8.22 3.26
N LEU A 166 0.72 -8.30 3.79
CA LEU A 166 -0.30 -9.24 3.31
C LEU A 166 -0.61 -8.99 1.82
N ILE A 167 -0.74 -7.74 1.40
CA ILE A 167 -1.01 -7.40 0.00
C ILE A 167 0.17 -7.79 -0.89
N LEU A 168 1.40 -7.51 -0.46
CA LEU A 168 2.61 -7.89 -1.20
C LEU A 168 2.68 -9.42 -1.41
N GLN A 169 2.43 -10.20 -0.35
CA GLN A 169 2.38 -11.66 -0.44
C GLN A 169 1.31 -12.15 -1.42
N LYS A 170 0.09 -11.58 -1.36
CA LYS A 170 -1.00 -11.92 -2.30
C LYS A 170 -0.66 -11.57 -3.75
N ASN A 171 0.04 -10.45 -3.97
CA ASN A 171 0.45 -10.05 -5.32
C ASN A 171 1.54 -10.99 -5.86
N GLN A 172 2.49 -11.41 -5.04
CA GLN A 172 3.51 -12.39 -5.41
C GLN A 172 2.88 -13.76 -5.74
N GLN A 173 1.94 -14.24 -4.92
CA GLN A 173 1.23 -15.50 -5.18
C GLN A 173 0.44 -15.49 -6.50
N LYS A 174 -0.15 -14.34 -6.87
CA LYS A 174 -0.81 -14.21 -8.19
C LYS A 174 0.18 -14.32 -9.33
N LEU A 175 1.36 -13.72 -9.20
CA LEU A 175 2.41 -13.79 -10.22
C LEU A 175 2.92 -15.22 -10.41
N THR A 176 3.15 -15.96 -9.32
CA THR A 176 3.60 -17.37 -9.39
C THR A 176 2.49 -18.32 -9.86
N GLY A 177 1.24 -18.10 -9.43
CA GLY A 177 0.08 -18.86 -9.93
C GLY A 177 -0.23 -18.63 -11.41
N SER A 178 0.02 -17.42 -11.92
CA SER A 178 -0.05 -17.12 -13.35
C SER A 178 1.06 -17.79 -14.15
N GLN A 179 2.27 -17.93 -13.60
CA GLN A 179 3.34 -18.72 -14.24
C GLN A 179 2.99 -20.22 -14.31
N ALA A 180 2.31 -20.76 -13.30
CA ALA A 180 1.85 -22.16 -13.32
C ALA A 180 0.74 -22.40 -14.36
N LYS A 181 -0.15 -21.43 -14.60
CA LYS A 181 -1.21 -21.54 -15.63
C LYS A 181 -0.73 -21.29 -17.07
N VAL A 182 0.42 -20.66 -17.27
CA VAL A 182 1.01 -20.43 -18.61
C VAL A 182 1.89 -21.60 -19.07
N LYS A 183 2.26 -22.52 -18.17
CA LYS A 183 2.77 -23.84 -18.55
C LYS A 183 1.61 -24.83 -18.70
N GLN A 184 0.75 -24.66 -19.71
CA GLN A 184 0.28 -25.85 -20.41
C GLN A 184 1.50 -26.42 -21.13
N SER A 185 2.25 -27.25 -20.41
CA SER A 185 3.27 -28.09 -21.04
C SER A 185 2.55 -28.89 -22.10
N ILE A 186 2.85 -28.62 -23.37
CA ILE A 186 2.69 -29.61 -24.42
C ILE A 186 3.47 -30.82 -23.89
N ALA A 187 2.75 -31.82 -23.41
CA ALA A 187 3.37 -33.01 -22.84
C ALA A 187 4.25 -33.60 -23.94
N THR A 188 5.56 -33.53 -23.74
CA THR A 188 6.49 -34.15 -24.67
C THR A 188 6.23 -35.65 -24.62
N ILE A 189 5.61 -36.19 -25.66
CA ILE A 189 5.36 -37.63 -25.78
C ILE A 189 6.74 -38.30 -25.87
N VAL A 190 7.14 -38.96 -24.80
CA VAL A 190 8.31 -39.84 -24.77
C VAL A 190 7.91 -41.11 -25.50
N LEU A 191 8.58 -41.41 -26.61
CA LEU A 191 8.23 -42.55 -27.45
C LEU A 191 8.84 -43.86 -26.91
N SER A 192 10.01 -43.79 -26.27
CA SER A 192 10.64 -44.92 -25.60
C SER A 192 11.77 -44.45 -24.67
N ASN A 193 12.04 -45.28 -23.66
CA ASN A 193 13.21 -45.18 -22.80
C ASN A 193 14.00 -46.49 -22.94
N THR A 194 15.30 -46.40 -23.21
CA THR A 194 16.21 -47.54 -23.18
C THR A 194 17.39 -47.22 -22.27
N VAL A 195 17.75 -48.19 -21.42
CA VAL A 195 18.89 -48.13 -20.51
C VAL A 195 20.06 -48.79 -21.23
N SER A 196 21.15 -48.06 -21.45
CA SER A 196 22.36 -48.66 -21.99
C SER A 196 23.05 -49.51 -20.93
N GLU A 197 23.85 -50.50 -21.33
CA GLU A 197 24.58 -51.40 -20.42
C GLU A 197 25.53 -50.67 -19.44
N LYS A 198 25.83 -49.38 -19.68
CA LYS A 198 26.61 -48.53 -18.76
C LYS A 198 25.75 -47.66 -17.84
N GLY A 199 24.45 -47.95 -17.71
CA GLY A 199 23.53 -47.31 -16.76
C GLY A 199 23.01 -45.93 -17.19
N SER A 200 23.16 -45.53 -18.44
CA SER A 200 22.65 -44.25 -18.95
C SER A 200 21.27 -44.42 -19.59
N ILE A 201 20.30 -43.58 -19.21
CA ILE A 201 18.93 -43.59 -19.77
C ILE A 201 18.89 -42.68 -20.99
N ILE A 202 18.57 -43.25 -22.17
CA ILE A 202 18.35 -42.49 -23.40
C ILE A 202 16.84 -42.28 -23.57
N VAL A 203 16.43 -41.01 -23.72
CA VAL A 203 15.02 -40.61 -23.88
C VAL A 203 14.80 -40.04 -25.28
N VAL A 204 14.03 -40.73 -26.12
CA VAL A 204 13.69 -40.26 -27.47
C VAL A 204 12.39 -39.44 -27.40
N LYS A 205 12.48 -38.16 -27.80
CA LYS A 205 11.37 -37.20 -27.77
C LYS A 205 10.95 -36.80 -29.17
N LYS A 206 9.65 -36.82 -29.45
CA LYS A 206 9.09 -36.31 -30.71
C LYS A 206 9.08 -34.77 -30.69
N LYS A 207 9.62 -34.12 -31.73
CA LYS A 207 9.49 -32.67 -31.88
C LYS A 207 8.01 -32.32 -32.19
N PRO A 208 7.43 -31.32 -31.52
CA PRO A 208 6.09 -30.85 -31.86
C PRO A 208 6.09 -30.24 -33.27
N LYS A 209 5.07 -30.57 -34.08
CA LYS A 209 4.81 -29.86 -35.34
C LYS A 209 4.50 -28.40 -35.01
N LYS A 210 5.21 -27.46 -35.63
CA LYS A 210 4.83 -26.05 -35.62
C LYS A 210 3.48 -25.91 -36.32
N ILE A 211 2.51 -25.28 -35.66
CA ILE A 211 1.31 -24.72 -36.29
C ILE A 211 1.68 -23.32 -36.76
#